data_AF-A0AAF0ITE7-F1
#
_entry.id   AF-A0AAF0ITE7-F1
#
_cell.length_a   1.000
_cell.length_b   1.000
_cell.length_c   1.000
_cell.angle_alpha   90.00
_cell.angle_beta   90.00
_cell.angle_gamma   90.00
#
_symmetry.space_group_name_H-M   'P 1'
#
loop_
_entity.id
_entity.type
_entity.pdbx_description
1 polymer ?
#
loop_
_entity_poly.entity_id
_entity_poly.type
_entity_poly.pdbx_seq_one_letter_code
_entity_poly.pdbx_strand_id
1 'polypeptide(L)'
;MMRTRTVFPGPVRSALAPRPAPWSAPRFPAPAAQPTRGVRTLRPAFQRPRRTSPSTVLFVLFGLNAAVFGVWWYARDSATRYGDLRLYRFMMRNFTSGEPNLREGRWWTLLTACFSHQELPHFAFNMLTFAFTAPALLPIVGAPQLLTLYVGAGLAASLTGIVWPYIVDPILHGEHKSLGRRRYGLSLGASGSVYALLSAFASLRPHATFLVFYVVPVPARMCVAGILAWELYAASFPSKGNHIDSVGHVGGLLAGLLFARGWMRG
;
A
#
# COMPACT_ATOMS: atom_id res chain seq x y z
N MET A 1 18.48 -108.76 -22.23
CA MET A 1 17.41 -107.74 -22.13
C MET A 1 16.70 -107.90 -20.79
N MET A 2 17.10 -107.11 -19.79
CA MET A 2 16.51 -107.07 -18.45
C MET A 2 15.34 -106.08 -18.43
N ARG A 3 14.17 -106.48 -17.91
CA ARG A 3 13.08 -105.57 -17.52
C ARG A 3 12.77 -105.76 -16.04
N THR A 4 13.27 -104.85 -15.24
CA THR A 4 12.99 -104.69 -13.81
C THR A 4 11.66 -103.95 -13.62
N ARG A 5 10.81 -104.50 -12.73
CA ARG A 5 9.55 -103.91 -12.27
C ARG A 5 9.85 -102.69 -11.37
N THR A 6 9.25 -101.55 -11.70
CA THR A 6 9.17 -100.37 -10.82
C THR A 6 8.01 -100.51 -9.84
N VAL A 7 8.30 -100.38 -8.55
CA VAL A 7 7.33 -100.24 -7.47
C VAL A 7 7.43 -98.81 -6.94
N PHE A 8 6.30 -98.09 -6.91
CA PHE A 8 6.19 -96.74 -6.36
C PHE A 8 5.92 -96.78 -4.85
N PRO A 9 6.62 -95.99 -4.02
CA PRO A 9 6.17 -95.67 -2.67
C PRO A 9 5.30 -94.41 -2.66
N GLY A 10 4.21 -94.44 -1.88
CA GLY A 10 3.27 -93.32 -1.69
C GLY A 10 3.83 -92.15 -0.87
N PRO A 11 3.11 -91.01 -0.83
CA PRO A 11 3.61 -89.78 -0.22
C PRO A 11 3.61 -89.82 1.31
N VAL A 12 4.76 -89.43 1.89
CA VAL A 12 5.00 -89.28 3.33
C VAL A 12 4.36 -87.98 3.83
N ARG A 13 3.52 -88.08 4.87
CA ARG A 13 2.96 -86.92 5.59
C ARG A 13 4.05 -86.27 6.45
N SER A 14 4.45 -85.06 6.12
CA SER A 14 5.33 -84.22 6.95
C SER A 14 4.54 -83.61 8.11
N ALA A 15 4.91 -83.94 9.34
CA ALA A 15 4.39 -83.28 10.54
C ALA A 15 4.93 -81.84 10.60
N LEU A 16 4.03 -80.85 10.60
CA LEU A 16 4.36 -79.43 10.82
C LEU A 16 4.69 -79.20 12.30
N ALA A 17 5.86 -78.60 12.58
CA ALA A 17 6.24 -78.14 13.89
C ALA A 17 5.36 -76.95 14.37
N PRO A 18 5.09 -76.80 15.68
CA PRO A 18 4.28 -75.70 16.19
C PRO A 18 4.99 -74.35 16.06
N ARG A 19 4.22 -73.31 15.72
CA ARG A 19 4.71 -71.92 15.61
C ARG A 19 5.04 -71.34 17.00
N PRO A 20 6.13 -70.57 17.16
CA PRO A 20 6.42 -69.87 18.41
C PRO A 20 5.43 -68.71 18.63
N ALA A 21 5.13 -68.42 19.90
CA ALA A 21 4.22 -67.36 20.32
C ALA A 21 4.77 -65.96 19.96
N PRO A 22 3.90 -64.98 19.63
CA PRO A 22 4.34 -63.64 19.29
C PRO A 22 4.90 -62.89 20.51
N TRP A 23 6.01 -62.19 20.28
CA TRP A 23 6.70 -61.35 21.26
C TRP A 23 5.81 -60.19 21.74
N SER A 24 5.57 -60.10 23.06
CA SER A 24 4.89 -58.95 23.68
C SER A 24 5.92 -57.90 24.09
N ALA A 25 5.87 -56.72 23.46
CA ALA A 25 6.75 -55.59 23.80
C ALA A 25 6.47 -55.04 25.22
N PRO A 26 7.49 -54.54 25.95
CA PRO A 26 7.30 -53.94 27.28
C PRO A 26 6.52 -52.62 27.18
N ARG A 27 5.52 -52.44 28.07
CA ARG A 27 4.77 -51.18 28.21
C ARG A 27 5.57 -50.22 29.08
N PHE A 28 6.01 -49.11 28.51
CA PHE A 28 6.54 -47.99 29.29
C PHE A 28 5.40 -47.21 29.96
N PRO A 29 5.56 -46.76 31.22
CA PRO A 29 4.58 -45.89 31.85
C PRO A 29 4.56 -44.51 31.15
N ALA A 30 3.35 -43.96 30.97
CA ALA A 30 3.16 -42.64 30.38
C ALA A 30 3.79 -41.54 31.28
N PRO A 31 4.33 -40.45 30.71
CA PRO A 31 4.88 -39.37 31.52
C PRO A 31 3.77 -38.66 32.29
N ALA A 32 4.03 -38.33 33.56
CA ALA A 32 3.12 -37.58 34.40
C ALA A 32 2.85 -36.17 33.81
N ALA A 33 1.57 -35.80 33.68
CA ALA A 33 1.16 -34.49 33.22
C ALA A 33 1.63 -33.39 34.19
N GLN A 34 2.40 -32.41 33.69
CA GLN A 34 2.77 -31.23 34.46
C GLN A 34 1.56 -30.28 34.58
N PRO A 35 1.31 -29.68 35.76
CA PRO A 35 0.24 -28.71 35.92
C PRO A 35 0.63 -27.39 35.22
N THR A 36 -0.08 -27.04 34.15
CA THR A 36 0.08 -25.73 33.49
C THR A 36 -0.40 -24.64 34.44
N ARG A 37 0.53 -23.93 35.10
CA ARG A 37 0.24 -22.67 35.78
C ARG A 37 -0.33 -21.69 34.76
N GLY A 38 -1.61 -21.36 34.91
CA GLY A 38 -2.30 -20.38 34.08
C GLY A 38 -1.65 -19.00 34.21
N VAL A 39 -0.83 -18.63 33.24
CA VAL A 39 -0.49 -17.23 33.01
C VAL A 39 -1.72 -16.60 32.36
N ARG A 40 -2.60 -16.05 33.19
CA ARG A 40 -3.69 -15.19 32.74
C ARG A 40 -3.07 -13.88 32.26
N THR A 41 -2.56 -13.88 31.02
CA THR A 41 -2.18 -12.63 30.34
C THR A 41 -3.44 -11.79 30.21
N LEU A 42 -3.56 -10.75 31.05
CA LEU A 42 -4.51 -9.67 30.85
C LEU A 42 -4.10 -8.92 29.57
N ARG A 43 -4.50 -9.45 28.41
CA ARG A 43 -4.54 -8.67 27.18
C ARG A 43 -5.53 -7.53 27.43
N PRO A 44 -5.13 -6.25 27.31
CA PRO A 44 -6.12 -5.20 27.27
C PRO A 44 -7.03 -5.51 26.08
N ALA A 45 -8.32 -5.68 26.36
CA ALA A 45 -9.34 -5.85 25.35
C ALA A 45 -9.44 -4.52 24.60
N PHE A 46 -8.60 -4.35 23.58
CA PHE A 46 -8.81 -3.35 22.54
C PHE A 46 -10.09 -3.77 21.83
N GLN A 47 -11.23 -3.26 22.31
CA GLN A 47 -12.52 -3.46 21.68
C GLN A 47 -12.37 -3.04 20.22
N ARG A 48 -12.46 -4.02 19.31
CA ARG A 48 -12.42 -3.76 17.86
C ARG A 48 -13.52 -2.74 17.57
N PRO A 49 -13.20 -1.52 17.09
CA PRO A 49 -14.23 -0.55 16.75
C PRO A 49 -15.16 -1.14 15.69
N ARG A 50 -16.43 -0.71 15.73
CA ARG A 50 -17.55 -1.20 14.93
C ARG A 50 -17.17 -1.51 13.47
N ARG A 51 -17.64 -2.67 13.00
CA ARG A 51 -17.59 -3.19 11.63
C ARG A 51 -18.21 -2.18 10.64
N THR A 52 -17.46 -1.18 10.16
CA THR A 52 -17.67 -0.75 8.78
C THR A 52 -17.37 -1.96 7.90
N SER A 53 -18.15 -2.18 6.83
CA SER A 53 -17.74 -3.20 5.86
C SER A 53 -16.34 -2.79 5.38
N PRO A 54 -15.32 -3.66 5.41
CA PRO A 54 -13.95 -3.29 5.05
C PRO A 54 -13.89 -2.57 3.69
N SER A 55 -14.80 -2.90 2.77
CA SER A 55 -14.91 -2.29 1.45
C SER A 55 -15.51 -0.88 1.44
N THR A 56 -16.28 -0.48 2.46
CA THR A 56 -16.92 0.85 2.51
C THR A 56 -15.89 1.97 2.44
N VAL A 57 -14.76 1.85 3.12
CA VAL A 57 -13.71 2.88 3.08
C VAL A 57 -13.16 3.07 1.67
N LEU A 58 -13.02 1.99 0.90
CA LEU A 58 -12.51 2.05 -0.47
C LEU A 58 -13.49 2.78 -1.39
N PHE A 59 -14.77 2.44 -1.31
CA PHE A 59 -15.82 3.11 -2.09
C PHE A 59 -15.98 4.57 -1.72
N VAL A 60 -15.89 4.92 -0.43
CA VAL A 60 -15.95 6.31 0.02
C VAL A 60 -14.75 7.09 -0.52
N LEU A 61 -13.53 6.59 -0.38
CA LEU A 61 -12.34 7.29 -0.87
C LEU A 61 -12.36 7.45 -2.39
N PHE A 62 -12.70 6.38 -3.13
CA PHE A 62 -12.83 6.45 -4.58
C PHE A 62 -13.94 7.43 -5.01
N GLY A 63 -15.11 7.31 -4.38
CA GLY A 63 -16.28 8.14 -4.68
C GLY A 63 -16.04 9.62 -4.41
N LEU A 64 -15.33 9.97 -3.34
CA LEU A 64 -14.94 11.36 -3.05
C LEU A 64 -14.01 11.93 -4.12
N ASN A 65 -12.98 11.18 -4.53
CA ASN A 65 -12.10 11.60 -5.62
C ASN A 65 -12.88 11.78 -6.93
N ALA A 66 -13.74 10.82 -7.28
CA ALA A 66 -14.55 10.89 -8.49
C ALA A 66 -15.53 12.07 -8.48
N ALA A 67 -16.16 12.35 -7.34
CA ALA A 67 -17.05 13.50 -7.18
C ALA A 67 -16.31 14.83 -7.37
N VAL A 68 -15.17 15.00 -6.70
CA VAL A 68 -14.35 16.22 -6.82
C VAL A 68 -13.80 16.38 -8.25
N PHE A 69 -13.36 15.30 -8.88
CA PHE A 69 -12.97 15.29 -10.30
C PHE A 69 -14.13 15.72 -11.22
N GLY A 70 -15.35 15.23 -10.96
CA GLY A 70 -16.54 15.63 -11.71
C GLY A 70 -16.82 17.14 -11.62
N VAL A 71 -16.64 17.73 -10.43
CA VAL A 71 -16.76 19.19 -10.25
C VAL A 71 -15.65 19.93 -11.00
N TRP A 72 -14.40 19.45 -10.97
CA TRP A 72 -13.31 20.03 -11.75
C TRP A 72 -13.59 19.98 -13.26
N TRP A 73 -14.05 18.84 -13.75
CA TRP A 73 -14.39 18.64 -15.15
C TRP A 73 -15.49 19.61 -15.59
N TYR A 74 -16.58 19.70 -14.82
CA TYR A 74 -17.65 20.65 -15.10
C TYR A 74 -17.20 22.11 -15.01
N ALA A 75 -16.38 22.46 -14.01
CA ALA A 75 -15.84 23.80 -13.85
C ALA A 75 -14.97 24.22 -15.05
N ARG A 76 -14.14 23.31 -15.56
CA ARG A 76 -13.30 23.54 -16.74
C ARG A 76 -14.15 23.65 -18.01
N ASP A 77 -15.12 22.76 -18.19
CA ASP A 77 -16.03 22.76 -19.33
C ASP A 77 -16.86 24.05 -19.38
N SER A 78 -17.39 24.49 -18.24
CA SER A 78 -18.13 25.76 -18.14
C SER A 78 -17.25 26.97 -18.47
N ALA A 79 -16.01 26.98 -17.95
CA ALA A 79 -15.05 28.03 -18.25
C ALA A 79 -14.66 28.09 -19.74
N THR A 80 -14.50 26.96 -20.41
CA THR A 80 -14.11 26.92 -21.83
C THR A 80 -15.27 27.19 -22.78
N ARG A 81 -16.47 26.67 -22.50
CA ARG A 81 -17.64 26.82 -23.37
C ARG A 81 -18.38 28.14 -23.19
N TYR A 82 -18.51 28.60 -21.95
CA TYR A 82 -19.34 29.76 -21.61
C TYR A 82 -18.53 30.94 -21.05
N GLY A 83 -17.22 30.79 -20.82
CA GLY A 83 -16.39 31.83 -20.21
C GLY A 83 -16.66 32.04 -18.71
N ASP A 84 -17.50 31.22 -18.07
CA ASP A 84 -17.82 31.36 -16.65
C ASP A 84 -16.72 30.73 -15.77
N LEU A 85 -15.83 31.60 -15.30
CA LEU A 85 -14.71 31.23 -14.44
C LEU A 85 -15.08 31.13 -12.95
N ARG A 86 -16.33 31.39 -12.54
CA ARG A 86 -16.70 31.45 -11.11
C ARG A 86 -16.41 30.13 -10.40
N LEU A 87 -16.91 29.03 -10.94
CA LEU A 87 -16.70 27.70 -10.35
C LEU A 87 -15.24 27.27 -10.47
N TYR A 88 -14.59 27.51 -11.61
CA TYR A 88 -13.18 27.19 -11.80
C TYR A 88 -12.29 27.90 -10.77
N ARG A 89 -12.50 29.21 -10.56
CA ARG A 89 -11.79 29.98 -9.53
C ARG A 89 -12.11 29.48 -8.12
N PHE A 90 -13.37 29.11 -7.85
CA PHE A 90 -13.73 28.49 -6.59
C PHE A 90 -12.93 27.21 -6.32
N MET A 91 -12.82 26.34 -7.32
CA MET A 91 -12.03 25.11 -7.22
C MET A 91 -10.55 25.40 -7.02
N MET A 92 -9.95 26.31 -7.80
CA MET A 92 -8.55 26.74 -7.62
C MET A 92 -8.26 27.33 -6.23
N ARG A 93 -9.25 27.94 -5.60
CA ARG A 93 -9.09 28.54 -4.27
C ARG A 93 -9.28 27.54 -3.13
N ASN A 94 -10.08 26.49 -3.33
CA ASN A 94 -10.53 25.61 -2.26
C ASN A 94 -10.06 24.15 -2.40
N PHE A 95 -9.53 23.75 -3.55
CA PHE A 95 -9.21 22.37 -3.90
C PHE A 95 -7.79 22.19 -4.42
N THR A 96 -6.93 23.20 -4.26
CA THR A 96 -5.51 23.11 -4.59
C THR A 96 -4.67 23.63 -3.43
N SER A 97 -3.60 22.94 -3.08
CA SER A 97 -2.68 23.32 -2.01
C SER A 97 -1.56 24.21 -2.56
N GLY A 98 -1.13 25.19 -1.78
CA GLY A 98 0.02 26.02 -2.13
C GLY A 98 0.07 27.30 -1.31
N GLU A 99 1.21 27.97 -1.36
CA GLU A 99 1.47 29.19 -0.58
C GLU A 99 0.38 30.27 -0.74
N PRO A 100 -0.13 30.59 -1.96
CA PRO A 100 -1.16 31.62 -2.09
C PRO A 100 -2.44 31.31 -1.30
N ASN A 101 -2.89 30.05 -1.32
CA ASN A 101 -4.10 29.65 -0.60
C ASN A 101 -3.89 29.65 0.92
N LEU A 102 -2.71 29.25 1.39
CA LEU A 102 -2.40 29.31 2.82
C LEU A 102 -2.27 30.73 3.36
N ARG A 103 -1.63 31.63 2.60
CA ARG A 103 -1.52 33.06 2.96
C ARG A 103 -2.89 33.72 3.06
N GLU A 104 -3.85 33.28 2.26
CA GLU A 104 -5.24 33.73 2.31
C GLU A 104 -6.08 33.02 3.41
N GLY A 105 -5.45 32.24 4.29
CA GLY A 105 -6.11 31.59 5.43
C GLY A 105 -6.84 30.28 5.08
N ARG A 106 -6.66 29.74 3.87
CA ARG A 106 -7.38 28.54 3.40
C ARG A 106 -6.67 27.25 3.77
N TRP A 107 -6.47 27.03 5.06
CA TRP A 107 -5.78 25.84 5.59
C TRP A 107 -6.43 24.51 5.20
N TRP A 108 -7.75 24.50 4.93
CA TRP A 108 -8.46 23.31 4.45
C TRP A 108 -7.94 22.79 3.10
N THR A 109 -7.29 23.65 2.30
CA THR A 109 -6.73 23.26 1.00
C THR A 109 -5.66 22.18 1.09
N LEU A 110 -5.00 22.04 2.25
CA LEU A 110 -4.08 20.94 2.51
C LEU A 110 -4.78 19.58 2.40
N LEU A 111 -6.03 19.50 2.84
CA LEU A 111 -6.84 18.29 2.84
C LEU A 111 -7.59 18.10 1.52
N THR A 112 -8.29 19.14 1.04
CA THR A 112 -9.12 19.03 -0.16
C THR A 112 -8.30 18.82 -1.44
N ALA A 113 -7.04 19.27 -1.47
CA ALA A 113 -6.12 18.96 -2.56
C ALA A 113 -5.84 17.45 -2.69
N CYS A 114 -5.95 16.68 -1.59
CA CYS A 114 -5.74 15.23 -1.58
C CYS A 114 -6.82 14.44 -2.35
N PHE A 115 -7.90 15.10 -2.75
CA PHE A 115 -9.01 14.50 -3.50
C PHE A 115 -9.20 15.15 -4.87
N SER A 116 -8.27 16.00 -5.30
CA SER A 116 -8.46 16.87 -6.46
C SER A 116 -7.66 16.44 -7.67
N HIS A 117 -8.31 16.39 -8.83
CA HIS A 117 -7.69 16.12 -10.12
C HIS A 117 -8.32 17.03 -11.18
N GLN A 118 -7.50 17.66 -12.02
CA GLN A 118 -7.99 18.53 -13.10
C GLN A 118 -8.03 17.84 -14.47
N GLU A 119 -7.29 16.75 -14.63
CA GLU A 119 -7.10 16.06 -15.89
C GLU A 119 -7.44 14.59 -15.78
N LEU A 120 -8.12 14.07 -16.78
CA LEU A 120 -8.57 12.68 -16.82
C LEU A 120 -7.40 11.68 -16.71
N PRO A 121 -6.26 11.84 -17.41
CA PRO A 121 -5.16 10.89 -17.28
C PRO A 121 -4.59 10.84 -15.85
N HIS A 122 -4.47 11.99 -15.19
CA HIS A 122 -3.97 12.07 -13.82
C HIS A 122 -4.95 11.42 -12.82
N PHE A 123 -6.25 11.67 -12.97
CA PHE A 123 -7.29 11.01 -12.19
C PHE A 123 -7.28 9.49 -12.41
N ALA A 124 -7.26 9.05 -13.67
CA ALA A 124 -7.32 7.64 -14.05
C ALA A 124 -6.12 6.86 -13.49
N PHE A 125 -4.89 7.39 -13.62
CA PHE A 125 -3.69 6.74 -13.10
C PHE A 125 -3.74 6.58 -11.57
N ASN A 126 -4.17 7.63 -10.86
CA ASN A 126 -4.33 7.57 -9.40
C ASN A 126 -5.36 6.54 -8.97
N MET A 127 -6.54 6.58 -9.57
CA MET A 127 -7.63 5.69 -9.20
C MET A 127 -7.34 4.24 -9.59
N LEU A 128 -6.61 4.01 -10.69
CA LEU A 128 -6.13 2.68 -11.06
C LEU A 128 -5.14 2.14 -10.02
N THR A 129 -4.13 2.94 -9.66
CA THR A 129 -3.12 2.56 -8.66
C THR A 129 -3.77 2.34 -7.29
N PHE A 130 -4.73 3.18 -6.91
CA PHE A 130 -5.54 3.00 -5.71
C PHE A 130 -6.34 1.68 -5.76
N ALA A 131 -7.01 1.39 -6.88
CA ALA A 131 -7.83 0.19 -7.03
C ALA A 131 -7.02 -1.11 -6.96
N PHE A 132 -5.74 -1.10 -7.32
CA PHE A 132 -4.86 -2.25 -7.10
C PHE A 132 -4.29 -2.32 -5.69
N THR A 133 -3.86 -1.19 -5.15
CA THR A 133 -3.07 -1.16 -3.92
C THR A 133 -3.94 -1.19 -2.67
N ALA A 134 -5.01 -0.38 -2.64
CA ALA A 134 -5.83 -0.21 -1.45
C ALA A 134 -6.57 -1.50 -1.04
N PRO A 135 -7.20 -2.27 -1.95
CA PRO A 135 -7.78 -3.57 -1.58
C PRO A 135 -6.74 -4.58 -1.11
N ALA A 136 -5.52 -4.55 -1.65
CA ALA A 136 -4.43 -5.45 -1.25
C ALA A 136 -3.86 -5.10 0.13
N LEU A 137 -3.82 -3.81 0.48
CA LEU A 137 -3.34 -3.32 1.77
C LEU A 137 -4.40 -3.43 2.88
N LEU A 138 -5.68 -3.24 2.55
CA LEU A 138 -6.81 -3.27 3.48
C LEU A 138 -6.84 -4.49 4.43
N PRO A 139 -6.68 -5.75 3.97
CA PRO A 139 -6.67 -6.92 4.88
C PRO A 139 -5.42 -6.99 5.76
N ILE A 140 -4.35 -6.26 5.43
CA ILE A 140 -3.09 -6.24 6.18
C ILE A 140 -3.20 -5.25 7.35
N VAL A 141 -3.68 -4.04 7.08
CA VAL A 141 -3.66 -2.93 8.05
C VAL A 141 -5.02 -2.63 8.68
N GLY A 142 -6.11 -3.00 8.02
CA GLY A 142 -7.48 -2.66 8.44
C GLY A 142 -7.97 -1.30 7.92
N ALA A 143 -9.29 -1.12 7.92
CA ALA A 143 -9.93 0.09 7.37
C ALA A 143 -9.53 1.40 8.10
N PRO A 144 -9.48 1.47 9.45
CA PRO A 144 -9.09 2.70 10.13
C PRO A 144 -7.68 3.15 9.77
N GLN A 145 -6.74 2.22 9.71
CA GLN A 145 -5.34 2.48 9.41
C GLN A 145 -5.15 2.87 7.95
N LEU A 146 -5.86 2.23 7.03
CA LEU A 146 -5.85 2.61 5.62
C LEU A 146 -6.36 4.04 5.43
N LEU A 147 -7.45 4.41 6.12
CA LEU A 147 -7.98 5.77 6.07
C LEU A 147 -6.98 6.78 6.66
N THR A 148 -6.43 6.49 7.84
CA THR A 148 -5.41 7.34 8.48
C THR A 148 -4.19 7.51 7.58
N LEU A 149 -3.73 6.44 6.94
CA LEU A 149 -2.61 6.49 6.01
C LEU A 149 -2.95 7.34 4.78
N TYR A 150 -4.12 7.13 4.16
CA TYR A 150 -4.53 7.90 2.99
C TYR A 150 -4.61 9.41 3.30
N VAL A 151 -5.35 9.79 4.34
CA VAL A 151 -5.57 11.20 4.69
C VAL A 151 -4.30 11.83 5.26
N GLY A 152 -3.65 11.14 6.20
CA GLY A 152 -2.42 11.62 6.85
C GLY A 152 -1.27 11.79 5.86
N ALA A 153 -1.09 10.86 4.92
CA ALA A 153 -0.06 10.99 3.90
C ALA A 153 -0.39 12.05 2.85
N GLY A 154 -1.67 12.25 2.52
CA GLY A 154 -2.09 13.36 1.66
C GLY A 154 -1.74 14.71 2.28
N LEU A 155 -2.03 14.89 3.57
CA LEU A 155 -1.62 16.08 4.32
C LEU A 155 -0.10 16.23 4.36
N ALA A 156 0.63 15.14 4.61
CA ALA A 156 2.09 15.16 4.59
C ALA A 156 2.65 15.55 3.21
N ALA A 157 2.05 15.07 2.12
CA ALA A 157 2.43 15.43 0.76
C ALA A 157 2.18 16.92 0.48
N SER A 158 1.00 17.44 0.84
CA SER A 158 0.69 18.87 0.75
C SER A 158 1.70 19.72 1.53
N LEU A 159 2.01 19.34 2.77
CA LEU A 159 3.01 20.02 3.60
C LEU A 159 4.42 19.94 3.01
N THR A 160 4.79 18.79 2.43
CA THR A 160 6.09 18.62 1.77
C THR A 160 6.22 19.59 0.59
N GLY A 161 5.18 19.73 -0.24
CA GLY A 161 5.14 20.71 -1.33
C GLY A 161 5.28 22.16 -0.87
N ILE A 162 4.84 22.49 0.35
CA ILE A 162 4.97 23.82 0.93
C ILE A 162 6.34 24.04 1.57
N VAL A 163 6.90 23.03 2.25
CA VAL A 163 8.15 23.17 3.01
C VAL A 163 9.38 23.07 2.11
N TRP A 164 9.33 22.23 1.08
CA TRP A 164 10.46 21.98 0.16
C TRP A 164 11.09 23.25 -0.43
N PRO A 165 10.32 24.23 -0.95
CA PRO A 165 10.85 25.48 -1.49
C PRO A 165 11.70 26.29 -0.53
N TYR A 166 11.37 26.26 0.77
CA TYR A 166 11.99 27.12 1.78
C TYR A 166 13.12 26.44 2.54
N ILE A 167 13.12 25.11 2.59
CA ILE A 167 14.09 24.35 3.38
C ILE A 167 15.00 23.54 2.47
N VAL A 168 14.44 22.71 1.60
CA VAL A 168 15.21 21.73 0.83
C VAL A 168 15.90 22.38 -0.37
N ASP A 169 15.17 23.21 -1.11
CA ASP A 169 15.71 23.89 -2.30
C ASP A 169 16.93 24.76 -2.01
N PRO A 170 16.94 25.62 -0.96
CA PRO A 170 18.12 26.40 -0.59
C PRO A 170 19.32 25.52 -0.23
N ILE A 171 19.11 24.39 0.43
CA ILE A 171 20.16 23.43 0.78
C ILE A 171 20.75 22.77 -0.47
N LEU A 172 19.89 22.37 -1.42
CA LEU A 172 20.32 21.64 -2.63
C LEU A 172 20.92 22.54 -3.71
N HIS A 173 20.50 23.81 -3.79
CA HIS A 173 20.83 24.68 -4.92
C HIS A 173 21.51 26.01 -4.55
N GLY A 174 21.61 26.33 -3.27
CA GLY A 174 22.10 27.61 -2.76
C GLY A 174 21.06 28.74 -2.90
N GLU A 175 21.07 29.68 -1.95
CA GLU A 175 20.03 30.72 -1.82
C GLU A 175 19.84 31.58 -3.09
N HIS A 176 20.90 31.83 -3.84
CA HIS A 176 20.87 32.68 -5.03
C HIS A 176 20.12 32.10 -6.24
N LYS A 177 19.92 30.77 -6.30
CA LYS A 177 19.16 30.13 -7.39
C LYS A 177 17.67 29.96 -7.07
N SER A 178 17.30 30.00 -5.80
CA SER A 178 15.95 29.68 -5.30
C SER A 178 14.99 30.87 -5.39
N LEU A 179 15.47 32.09 -5.12
CA LEU A 179 14.65 33.30 -5.01
C LEU A 179 14.21 33.89 -6.36
N GLY A 180 14.86 33.51 -7.46
CA GLY A 180 14.71 34.23 -8.73
C GLY A 180 13.62 33.76 -9.69
N ARG A 181 13.09 32.52 -9.60
CA ARG A 181 12.24 31.98 -10.70
C ARG A 181 11.42 30.72 -10.43
N ARG A 182 11.57 30.03 -9.29
CA ARG A 182 10.75 28.85 -8.99
C ARG A 182 9.42 29.29 -8.39
N ARG A 183 8.47 29.72 -9.25
CA ARG A 183 7.05 29.78 -8.85
C ARG A 183 6.60 28.35 -8.59
N TYR A 184 6.67 27.92 -7.34
CA TYR A 184 5.96 26.73 -6.90
C TYR A 184 4.48 26.97 -7.15
N GLY A 185 3.94 26.20 -8.09
CA GLY A 185 2.55 26.29 -8.50
C GLY A 185 1.61 25.85 -7.39
N LEU A 186 0.32 25.84 -7.70
CA LEU A 186 -0.65 25.14 -6.89
C LEU A 186 -0.51 23.64 -7.17
N SER A 187 -0.50 22.82 -6.14
CA SER A 187 -0.48 21.35 -6.22
C SER A 187 -1.85 20.77 -5.91
N LEU A 188 -2.19 19.67 -6.59
CA LEU A 188 -3.42 18.93 -6.37
C LEU A 188 -3.21 17.48 -6.81
N GLY A 189 -3.84 16.55 -6.12
CA GLY A 189 -3.76 15.14 -6.48
C GLY A 189 -3.88 14.23 -5.26
N ALA A 190 -4.58 13.12 -5.44
CA ALA A 190 -4.51 12.00 -4.51
C ALA A 190 -3.17 11.25 -4.52
N SER A 191 -2.25 11.61 -5.41
CA SER A 191 -1.02 10.86 -5.67
C SER A 191 -0.14 10.72 -4.43
N GLY A 192 -0.02 11.75 -3.59
CA GLY A 192 0.68 11.62 -2.31
C GLY A 192 0.09 10.52 -1.42
N SER A 193 -1.24 10.47 -1.29
CA SER A 193 -1.95 9.42 -0.56
C SER A 193 -1.77 8.04 -1.20
N VAL A 194 -1.90 7.95 -2.51
CA VAL A 194 -1.81 6.69 -3.27
C VAL A 194 -0.38 6.12 -3.22
N TYR A 195 0.64 6.96 -3.39
CA TYR A 195 2.04 6.57 -3.23
C TYR A 195 2.36 6.10 -1.82
N ALA A 196 1.72 6.67 -0.80
CA ALA A 196 1.88 6.20 0.58
C ALA A 196 1.26 4.81 0.79
N LEU A 197 0.09 4.52 0.20
CA LEU A 197 -0.47 3.17 0.21
C LEU A 197 0.47 2.20 -0.51
N LEU A 198 1.04 2.62 -1.65
CA LEU A 198 1.95 1.81 -2.46
C LEU A 198 3.23 1.49 -1.69
N SER A 199 3.86 2.49 -1.07
CA SER A 199 5.10 2.30 -0.30
C SER A 199 4.87 1.52 0.99
N ALA A 200 3.74 1.73 1.67
CA ALA A 200 3.35 0.92 2.82
C ALA A 200 3.15 -0.55 2.44
N PHE A 201 2.41 -0.82 1.35
CA PHE A 201 2.22 -2.19 0.87
C PHE A 201 3.55 -2.85 0.49
N ALA A 202 4.39 -2.17 -0.30
CA ALA A 202 5.69 -2.71 -0.70
C ALA A 202 6.63 -2.95 0.49
N SER A 203 6.51 -2.16 1.56
CA SER A 203 7.30 -2.37 2.78
C SER A 203 6.82 -3.58 3.58
N LEU A 204 5.50 -3.78 3.67
CA LEU A 204 4.90 -4.90 4.41
C LEU A 204 4.92 -6.21 3.60
N ARG A 205 4.93 -6.13 2.27
CA ARG A 205 4.94 -7.27 1.34
C ARG A 205 6.00 -7.10 0.25
N PRO A 206 7.30 -7.06 0.61
CA PRO A 206 8.39 -6.69 -0.29
C PRO A 206 8.62 -7.63 -1.48
N HIS A 207 8.20 -8.89 -1.33
CA HIS A 207 8.32 -9.93 -2.36
C HIS A 207 7.03 -10.14 -3.18
N ALA A 208 5.95 -9.40 -2.89
CA ALA A 208 4.77 -9.42 -3.75
C ALA A 208 5.12 -8.88 -5.13
N THR A 209 4.51 -9.41 -6.19
CA THR A 209 4.79 -9.00 -7.56
C THR A 209 3.79 -7.95 -8.01
N PHE A 210 4.29 -6.82 -8.51
CA PHE A 210 3.51 -5.86 -9.27
C PHE A 210 3.74 -6.10 -10.76
N LEU A 211 2.67 -5.99 -11.56
CA LEU A 211 2.77 -6.01 -13.01
C LEU A 211 2.87 -4.57 -13.52
N VAL A 212 4.09 -4.11 -13.75
CA VAL A 212 4.33 -2.78 -14.33
C VAL A 212 3.83 -2.80 -15.78
N PHE A 213 2.91 -1.88 -16.10
CA PHE A 213 2.18 -1.83 -17.38
C PHE A 213 1.49 -3.15 -17.78
N TYR A 214 1.11 -4.00 -16.82
CA TYR A 214 0.54 -5.34 -17.05
C TYR A 214 1.47 -6.33 -17.76
N VAL A 215 2.74 -5.96 -18.03
CA VAL A 215 3.66 -6.79 -18.81
C VAL A 215 4.84 -7.26 -17.97
N VAL A 216 5.43 -6.39 -17.16
CA VAL A 216 6.70 -6.69 -16.49
C VAL A 216 6.45 -7.01 -15.01
N PRO A 217 6.64 -8.26 -14.57
CA PRO A 217 6.57 -8.61 -13.16
C PRO A 217 7.79 -8.08 -12.42
N VAL A 218 7.56 -7.18 -11.46
CA VAL A 218 8.61 -6.58 -10.63
C VAL A 218 8.25 -6.77 -9.15
N PRO A 219 9.18 -7.20 -8.29
CA PRO A 219 8.95 -7.21 -6.85
C PRO A 219 8.55 -5.82 -6.34
N ALA A 220 7.53 -5.75 -5.48
CA ALA A 220 6.96 -4.50 -4.98
C ALA A 220 8.04 -3.59 -4.38
N ARG A 221 9.00 -4.15 -3.63
CA ARG A 221 10.14 -3.41 -3.08
C ARG A 221 10.98 -2.72 -4.15
N MET A 222 11.23 -3.38 -5.28
CA MET A 222 12.06 -2.84 -6.36
C MET A 222 11.30 -1.79 -7.14
N CYS A 223 10.01 -2.03 -7.40
CA CYS A 223 9.13 -1.07 -8.04
C CYS A 223 9.05 0.23 -7.24
N VAL A 224 8.76 0.15 -5.93
CA VAL A 224 8.68 1.34 -5.07
C VAL A 224 10.04 2.01 -4.86
N ALA A 225 11.13 1.25 -4.73
CA ALA A 225 12.46 1.84 -4.64
C ALA A 225 12.83 2.63 -5.91
N GLY A 226 12.51 2.09 -7.09
CA GLY A 226 12.71 2.78 -8.37
C GLY A 226 11.86 4.04 -8.50
N ILE A 227 10.58 3.96 -8.14
CA ILE A 227 9.67 5.11 -8.08
C ILE A 227 10.24 6.19 -7.14
N LEU A 228 10.63 5.83 -5.92
CA LEU A 228 11.18 6.78 -4.96
C LEU A 228 12.47 7.43 -5.46
N ALA A 229 13.37 6.65 -6.05
CA ALA A 229 14.60 7.18 -6.63
C ALA A 229 14.31 8.18 -7.76
N TRP A 230 13.36 7.86 -8.64
CA TRP A 230 12.94 8.74 -9.72
C TRP A 230 12.30 10.03 -9.19
N GLU A 231 11.36 9.94 -8.26
CA GLU A 231 10.66 11.11 -7.71
C GLU A 231 11.62 12.01 -6.92
N LEU A 232 12.58 11.45 -6.19
CA LEU A 232 13.64 12.21 -5.52
C LEU A 232 14.55 12.92 -6.53
N TYR A 233 14.92 12.24 -7.61
CA TYR A 233 15.70 12.84 -8.69
C TYR A 233 14.93 13.98 -9.36
N ALA A 234 13.67 13.76 -9.74
CA ALA A 234 12.83 14.77 -10.38
C ALA A 234 12.58 15.99 -9.46
N ALA A 235 12.38 15.75 -8.16
CA ALA A 235 12.25 16.82 -7.16
C ALA A 235 13.57 17.56 -6.92
N SER A 236 14.72 16.90 -7.08
CA SER A 236 16.03 17.52 -6.86
C SER A 236 16.57 18.22 -8.10
N PHE A 237 16.15 17.82 -9.30
CA PHE A 237 16.63 18.35 -10.58
C PHE A 237 15.47 18.78 -11.47
N PRO A 238 14.72 19.83 -11.07
CA PRO A 238 13.53 20.22 -11.80
C PRO A 238 13.84 20.70 -13.22
N SER A 239 13.16 20.07 -14.16
CA SER A 239 13.02 20.56 -15.54
C SER A 239 11.82 21.51 -15.64
N LYS A 240 11.57 22.12 -16.80
CA LYS A 240 10.37 22.94 -17.04
C LYS A 240 9.10 22.06 -16.92
N GLY A 241 8.50 21.96 -15.74
CA GLY A 241 7.25 21.23 -15.46
C GLY A 241 7.36 20.17 -14.34
N ASN A 242 6.21 19.73 -13.82
CA ASN A 242 5.96 18.62 -12.86
C ASN A 242 6.71 18.60 -11.52
N HIS A 243 7.57 19.59 -11.25
CA HIS A 243 8.40 19.64 -10.03
C HIS A 243 7.61 19.50 -8.72
N ILE A 244 6.49 20.23 -8.59
CA ILE A 244 5.73 20.24 -7.34
C ILE A 244 5.02 18.90 -7.09
N ASP A 245 4.67 18.19 -8.15
CA ASP A 245 4.02 16.89 -8.06
C ASP A 245 5.03 15.86 -7.54
N SER A 246 6.26 15.86 -8.07
CA SER A 246 7.33 14.98 -7.58
C SER A 246 7.69 15.22 -6.12
N VAL A 247 7.76 16.48 -5.69
CA VAL A 247 7.97 16.83 -4.27
C VAL A 247 6.85 16.25 -3.39
N GLY A 248 5.60 16.41 -3.79
CA GLY A 248 4.46 15.82 -3.09
C GLY A 248 4.51 14.29 -3.06
N HIS A 249 4.90 13.65 -4.16
CA HIS A 249 5.05 12.20 -4.25
C HIS A 249 6.12 11.67 -3.29
N VAL A 250 7.26 12.35 -3.19
CA VAL A 250 8.32 12.03 -2.21
C VAL A 250 7.75 12.08 -0.79
N GLY A 251 7.00 13.14 -0.44
CA GLY A 251 6.35 13.25 0.87
C GLY A 251 5.42 12.08 1.18
N GLY A 252 4.58 11.70 0.21
CA GLY A 252 3.69 10.54 0.33
C GLY A 252 4.42 9.20 0.48
N LEU A 253 5.41 8.94 -0.37
CA LEU A 253 6.22 7.73 -0.31
C LEU A 253 6.90 7.58 1.06
N LEU A 254 7.53 8.64 1.57
CA LEU A 254 8.17 8.64 2.88
C LEU A 254 7.16 8.42 4.02
N ALA A 255 5.98 9.04 3.96
CA ALA A 255 4.92 8.82 4.94
C ALA A 255 4.50 7.34 5.02
N GLY A 256 4.34 6.67 3.87
CA GLY A 256 4.02 5.23 3.83
C GLY A 256 5.15 4.33 4.34
N LEU A 257 6.42 4.67 4.06
CA LEU A 257 7.58 3.97 4.63
C LEU A 257 7.62 4.08 6.16
N LEU A 258 7.40 5.29 6.68
CA LEU A 258 7.37 5.55 8.12
C LEU A 258 6.21 4.83 8.80
N PHE A 259 5.03 4.84 8.17
CA PHE A 259 3.87 4.09 8.62
C PHE A 259 4.19 2.59 8.72
N ALA A 260 4.75 1.98 7.67
CA ALA A 260 5.09 0.56 7.68
C ALA A 260 6.15 0.22 8.73
N ARG A 261 7.14 1.10 8.94
CA ARG A 261 8.15 0.93 9.99
C ARG A 261 7.53 0.98 11.39
N GLY A 262 6.58 1.88 11.63
CA GLY A 262 5.81 1.93 12.87
C GLY A 262 4.96 0.65 13.06
N TRP A 263 4.33 0.20 11.98
CA TRP A 263 3.50 -1.01 11.97
C TRP A 263 4.28 -2.28 12.35
N MET A 264 5.51 -2.43 11.86
CA MET A 264 6.35 -3.61 12.17
C MET A 264 6.92 -3.62 13.60
N ARG A 265 6.83 -2.51 14.33
CA ARG A 265 7.38 -2.38 15.69
C ARG A 265 6.34 -2.61 16.79
N GLY A 266 5.05 -2.59 16.45
CA GLY A 266 3.94 -2.87 17.36
C GLY A 266 3.36 -4.26 17.15
#